data_AF-A0A3D2RNX4-F1
#
_entry.id   AF-A0A3D2RNX4-F1
#
_cell.length_a   1.000
_cell.length_b   1.000
_cell.length_c   1.000
_cell.angle_alpha   90.00
_cell.angle_beta   90.00
_cell.angle_gamma   90.00
#
_symmetry.space_group_name_H-M   'P 1'
#
loop_
_entity.id
_entity.type
_entity.pdbx_description
1 polymer ?
#
loop_
_entity_poly.entity_id
_entity_poly.type
_entity_poly.pdbx_seq_one_letter_code
_entity_poly.pdbx_strand_id
1 'polypeptide(L)'
;RWHRYNVVSGDAEADGSRKAVPEGTDYAIIRVIVSNEGARPDLRFGGSNPDELDMISFSGMAKSKSWKITPSMEDIQDVMEEAGPKKTVLAIYFRQPFVLDKEGGLLDASAILATFGVSDASIMDVLTGKHNPSGKLPFALANSSEAITKQASDAPGYAEGDTLFPFGHGLSYRSQN
;
A
#
# COMPACT_ATOMS: atom_id res chain seq x y z
N ARG A 1 1.63 -23.34 -10.17
CA ARG A 1 2.89 -22.68 -9.77
C ARG A 1 3.41 -21.88 -10.96
N TRP A 2 3.99 -20.71 -10.74
CA TRP A 2 4.28 -19.72 -11.77
C TRP A 2 5.53 -20.06 -12.60
N HIS A 3 5.56 -21.25 -13.21
CA HIS A 3 6.75 -21.80 -13.88
C HIS A 3 7.25 -20.97 -15.10
N ARG A 4 6.50 -19.95 -15.53
CA ARG A 4 6.90 -19.02 -16.60
C ARG A 4 7.65 -17.79 -16.10
N TYR A 5 7.74 -17.61 -14.78
CA TYR A 5 8.35 -16.44 -14.15
C TYR A 5 9.51 -16.90 -13.28
N ASN A 6 10.64 -16.20 -13.39
CA ASN A 6 11.72 -16.34 -12.44
C ASN A 6 11.40 -15.46 -11.22
N VAL A 7 11.06 -16.07 -10.10
CA VAL A 7 10.67 -15.35 -8.87
C VAL A 7 11.81 -15.47 -7.87
N VAL A 8 12.36 -14.33 -7.48
CA VAL A 8 13.31 -14.20 -6.37
C VAL A 8 12.55 -13.69 -5.16
N SER A 9 12.70 -14.34 -4.01
CA SER A 9 12.11 -13.83 -2.77
C SER A 9 12.87 -12.58 -2.31
N GLY A 10 12.10 -11.53 -1.98
CA GLY A 10 12.60 -10.32 -1.33
C GLY A 10 12.43 -10.34 0.19
N ASP A 11 12.15 -11.50 0.79
CA ASP A 11 12.05 -11.62 2.25
C ASP A 11 13.34 -11.12 2.92
N ALA A 12 13.19 -10.45 4.06
CA ALA A 12 14.34 -10.00 4.85
C ALA A 12 15.23 -11.19 5.24
N GLU A 13 16.53 -10.94 5.32
CA GLU A 13 17.50 -11.91 5.83
C GLU A 13 17.26 -12.16 7.33
N ALA A 14 17.92 -13.18 7.88
CA ALA A 14 17.74 -13.58 9.28
C ALA A 14 18.11 -12.48 10.29
N ASP A 15 18.94 -11.52 9.88
CA ASP A 15 19.32 -10.34 10.68
C ASP A 15 18.35 -9.16 10.51
N GLY A 16 17.29 -9.32 9.72
CA GLY A 16 16.31 -8.28 9.41
C GLY A 16 16.73 -7.34 8.29
N SER A 17 17.90 -7.53 7.68
CA SER A 17 18.34 -6.70 6.54
C SER A 17 17.54 -7.05 5.28
N ARG A 18 17.26 -6.03 4.46
CA ARG A 18 16.62 -6.26 3.16
C ARG A 18 17.63 -6.81 2.15
N LYS A 19 17.13 -7.57 1.18
CA LYS A 19 17.92 -7.98 0.00
C LYS A 19 17.85 -6.88 -1.05
N ALA A 20 18.99 -6.56 -1.66
CA ALA A 20 19.04 -5.68 -2.82
C ALA A 20 18.27 -6.30 -4.00
N VAL A 21 17.66 -5.46 -4.83
CA VAL A 21 16.97 -5.89 -6.04
C VAL A 21 18.01 -6.42 -7.05
N PRO A 22 17.88 -7.66 -7.55
CA PRO A 22 18.80 -8.20 -8.55
C PRO A 22 18.83 -7.36 -9.83
N GLU A 23 20.01 -7.18 -10.42
CA GLU A 23 20.14 -6.52 -11.72
C GLU A 23 19.31 -7.24 -12.80
N GLY A 24 18.71 -6.47 -13.71
CA GLY A 24 17.86 -7.01 -14.77
C GLY A 24 16.44 -7.40 -14.33
N THR A 25 16.03 -7.04 -13.10
CA THR A 25 14.64 -7.25 -12.65
C THR A 25 13.63 -6.53 -13.57
N ASP A 26 12.65 -7.29 -14.07
CA ASP A 26 11.56 -6.76 -14.91
C ASP A 26 10.51 -6.03 -14.08
N TYR A 27 10.10 -6.63 -12.96
CA TYR A 27 9.12 -6.08 -12.04
C TYR A 27 9.47 -6.42 -10.58
N ALA A 28 9.35 -5.42 -9.70
CA ALA A 28 9.42 -5.60 -8.26
C ALA A 28 7.99 -5.55 -7.69
N ILE A 29 7.59 -6.55 -6.91
CA ILE A 29 6.27 -6.60 -6.26
C ILE A 29 6.49 -6.49 -4.76
N ILE A 30 5.98 -5.42 -4.14
CA ILE A 30 6.15 -5.16 -2.72
C ILE A 30 4.82 -5.34 -2.01
N ARG A 31 4.77 -6.23 -1.02
CA ARG A 31 3.64 -6.30 -0.09
C ARG A 31 3.80 -5.26 0.99
N VAL A 32 2.85 -4.33 1.06
CA VAL A 32 2.84 -3.28 2.06
C VAL A 32 1.75 -3.58 3.08
N ILE A 33 2.16 -3.80 4.32
CA ILE A 33 1.26 -4.03 5.45
C ILE A 33 1.45 -2.89 6.43
N VAL A 34 0.34 -2.28 6.83
CA VAL A 34 0.32 -1.29 7.91
C VAL A 34 -0.30 -1.94 9.15
N SER A 35 0.47 -1.95 10.22
CA SER A 35 0.08 -2.47 11.53
C SER A 35 0.28 -1.43 12.61
N ASN A 36 -0.19 -1.75 13.81
CA ASN A 36 0.00 -0.91 14.98
C ASN A 36 0.85 -1.69 15.98
N GLU A 37 2.02 -1.16 16.33
CA GLU A 37 2.89 -1.67 17.39
C GLU A 37 2.91 -0.71 18.59
N GLY A 38 1.79 -0.03 18.84
CA GLY A 38 1.65 0.95 19.90
C GLY A 38 2.05 0.40 21.27
N ALA A 39 2.88 1.18 21.98
CA ALA A 39 3.47 0.90 23.29
C ALA A 39 2.48 0.90 24.48
N ARG A 40 1.23 0.50 24.22
CA ARG A 40 0.13 0.45 25.19
C ARG A 40 -0.30 -1.01 25.39
N PRO A 41 0.46 -1.81 26.16
CA PRO A 41 0.08 -3.19 26.49
C PRO A 41 -1.27 -3.28 27.24
N ASP A 42 -1.82 -2.16 27.70
CA ASP A 42 -3.14 -2.05 28.32
C ASP A 42 -4.31 -2.11 27.32
N LEU A 43 -4.09 -1.84 26.03
CA LEU A 43 -5.13 -1.94 25.02
C LEU A 43 -5.31 -3.41 24.60
N ARG A 44 -6.44 -4.02 24.99
CA ARG A 44 -6.73 -5.45 24.72
C ARG A 44 -6.63 -5.86 23.25
N PHE A 45 -6.80 -4.93 22.32
CA PHE A 45 -6.75 -5.18 20.87
C PHE A 45 -5.64 -4.39 20.15
N GLY A 46 -4.73 -3.76 20.90
CA GLY A 46 -3.74 -2.83 20.34
C GLY A 46 -4.38 -1.57 19.75
N GLY A 47 -3.59 -0.77 19.04
CA GLY A 47 -4.03 0.45 18.37
C GLY A 47 -2.93 1.49 18.24
N SER A 48 -3.23 2.57 17.53
CA SER A 48 -2.37 3.74 17.48
C SER A 48 -2.41 4.50 18.81
N ASN A 49 -1.36 5.26 19.10
CA ASN A 49 -1.37 6.15 20.26
C ASN A 49 -2.47 7.23 20.08
N PRO A 50 -3.10 7.71 21.17
CA PRO A 50 -4.18 8.71 21.08
C PRO A 50 -3.80 10.00 20.33
N ASP A 51 -2.53 10.39 20.42
CA ASP A 51 -1.91 11.55 19.76
C ASP A 51 -1.49 11.28 18.31
N GLU A 52 -1.64 10.06 17.82
CA GLU A 52 -1.28 9.64 16.45
C GLU A 52 -2.50 9.09 15.66
N LEU A 53 -3.72 9.26 16.18
CA LEU A 53 -4.95 8.71 15.58
C LEU A 53 -5.27 9.31 14.21
N ASP A 54 -4.88 10.55 13.97
CA ASP A 54 -5.05 11.29 12.72
C ASP A 54 -3.90 11.07 11.72
N MET A 55 -2.82 10.39 12.14
CA MET A 55 -1.67 10.09 11.30
C MET A 55 -1.93 8.86 10.42
N ILE A 56 -2.72 9.03 9.36
CA ILE A 56 -3.09 7.93 8.43
C ILE A 56 -2.49 8.06 7.02
N SER A 57 -1.65 9.08 6.80
CA SER A 57 -0.76 9.20 5.62
C SER A 57 0.46 8.33 5.75
N PHE A 58 0.96 7.77 4.64
CA PHE A 58 2.16 6.92 4.67
C PHE A 58 3.40 7.67 5.17
N SER A 59 3.62 8.92 4.74
CA SER A 59 4.73 9.73 5.26
C SER A 59 4.58 10.06 6.75
N GLY A 60 3.36 10.35 7.20
CA GLY A 60 3.03 10.55 8.61
C GLY A 60 3.29 9.29 9.44
N MET A 61 2.71 8.16 9.05
CA MET A 61 2.85 6.87 9.72
C MET A 61 4.31 6.45 9.86
N ALA A 62 5.16 6.70 8.85
CA ALA A 62 6.59 6.42 8.92
C ALA A 62 7.35 7.20 10.01
N LYS A 63 6.84 8.37 10.41
CA LYS A 63 7.42 9.23 11.47
C LYS A 63 6.80 8.96 12.84
N SER A 64 5.78 8.11 12.91
CA SER A 64 5.03 7.84 14.14
C SER A 64 5.70 6.76 15.00
N LYS A 65 5.28 6.66 16.26
CA LYS A 65 5.78 5.65 17.19
C LYS A 65 4.91 4.39 17.21
N SER A 66 3.62 4.52 16.92
CA SER A 66 2.66 3.42 17.03
C SER A 66 2.28 2.78 15.70
N TRP A 67 2.47 3.47 14.57
CA TRP A 67 2.26 2.87 13.25
C TRP A 67 3.52 2.20 12.76
N LYS A 68 3.35 1.02 12.16
CA LYS A 68 4.43 0.30 11.50
C LYS A 68 4.03 -0.09 10.11
N ILE A 69 4.84 0.35 9.15
CA ILE A 69 4.75 -0.02 7.75
C ILE A 69 5.78 -1.13 7.53
N THR A 70 5.37 -2.23 6.91
CA THR A 70 6.24 -3.38 6.61
C THR A 70 6.11 -3.76 5.14
N PRO A 71 7.20 -3.79 4.37
CA PRO A 71 8.55 -3.32 4.74
C PRO A 71 8.56 -1.81 5.06
N SER A 72 9.66 -1.30 5.63
CA SER A 72 9.71 0.10 6.07
C SER A 72 9.53 1.06 4.87
N MET A 73 9.13 2.30 5.12
CA MET A 73 9.01 3.27 4.02
C MET A 73 10.34 3.51 3.29
N GLU A 74 11.45 3.47 4.02
CA GLU A 74 12.80 3.55 3.46
C GLU A 74 13.07 2.36 2.54
N ASP A 75 12.80 1.13 2.99
CA ASP A 75 12.97 -0.07 2.15
C ASP A 75 12.11 -0.04 0.88
N ILE A 76 10.86 0.47 0.98
CA ILE A 76 9.97 0.62 -0.17
C ILE A 76 10.58 1.59 -1.18
N GLN A 77 11.09 2.72 -0.70
CA GLN A 77 11.71 3.75 -1.53
C GLN A 77 13.00 3.25 -2.18
N ASP A 78 13.85 2.53 -1.44
CA ASP A 78 15.08 1.93 -1.97
C ASP A 78 14.79 0.91 -3.07
N VAL A 79 13.78 0.04 -2.88
CA VAL A 79 13.36 -0.91 -3.92
C VAL A 79 12.84 -0.16 -5.16
N MET A 80 12.08 0.92 -4.96
CA MET A 80 11.61 1.76 -6.06
C MET A 80 12.76 2.46 -6.78
N GLU A 81 13.84 2.85 -6.09
CA GLU A 81 15.04 3.43 -6.69
C GLU A 81 15.83 2.38 -7.49
N GLU A 82 16.08 1.21 -6.91
CA GLU A 82 16.85 0.13 -7.55
C GLU A 82 16.13 -0.50 -8.74
N ALA A 83 14.85 -0.86 -8.58
CA ALA A 83 14.05 -1.48 -9.63
C ALA A 83 13.55 -0.45 -10.64
N GLY A 84 13.38 0.80 -10.22
CA GLY A 84 12.69 1.85 -10.95
C GLY A 84 11.19 1.92 -10.60
N PRO A 85 10.60 3.11 -10.36
CA PRO A 85 9.20 3.24 -9.97
C PRO A 85 8.23 2.64 -10.99
N LYS A 86 8.53 2.78 -12.29
CA LYS A 86 7.72 2.23 -13.40
C LYS A 86 7.76 0.71 -13.54
N LYS A 87 8.63 0.04 -12.80
CA LYS A 87 8.70 -1.42 -12.70
C LYS A 87 8.22 -1.93 -11.34
N THR A 88 7.83 -1.03 -10.43
CA THR A 88 7.42 -1.41 -9.08
C THR A 88 5.89 -1.48 -8.97
N VAL A 89 5.40 -2.57 -8.38
CA VAL A 89 3.98 -2.81 -8.07
C VAL A 89 3.83 -2.89 -6.56
N LEU A 90 2.97 -2.05 -6.00
CA LEU A 90 2.69 -2.04 -4.56
C LEU A 90 1.39 -2.79 -4.29
N ALA A 91 1.46 -3.93 -3.61
CA ALA A 91 0.31 -4.63 -3.09
C ALA A 91 0.04 -4.19 -1.65
N ILE A 92 -0.81 -3.18 -1.48
CA ILE A 92 -1.06 -2.54 -0.19
C ILE A 92 -2.27 -3.22 0.47
N TYR A 93 -2.11 -3.68 1.71
CA TYR A 93 -3.22 -4.19 2.51
C TYR A 93 -4.00 -3.03 3.14
N PHE A 94 -5.14 -2.71 2.53
CA PHE A 94 -6.01 -1.64 3.00
C PHE A 94 -6.99 -2.16 4.05
N ARG A 95 -6.57 -2.19 5.31
CA ARG A 95 -7.46 -2.42 6.46
C ARG A 95 -8.37 -1.22 6.79
N GLN A 96 -8.03 -0.04 6.27
CA GLN A 96 -8.73 1.23 6.44
C GLN A 96 -8.31 2.21 5.31
N PRO A 97 -8.99 3.35 5.10
CA PRO A 97 -8.63 4.32 4.06
C PRO A 97 -7.37 5.11 4.42
N PHE A 98 -6.19 4.59 4.04
CA PHE A 98 -4.92 5.31 4.17
C PHE A 98 -4.78 6.44 3.14
N VAL A 99 -4.03 7.47 3.49
CA VAL A 99 -3.68 8.55 2.55
C VAL A 99 -2.39 8.19 1.82
N LEU A 100 -2.47 8.07 0.49
CA LEU A 100 -1.31 7.93 -0.40
C LEU A 100 -0.76 9.32 -0.73
N ASP A 101 -0.15 9.95 0.27
CA ASP A 101 0.34 11.32 0.14
C ASP A 101 1.54 11.41 -0.82
N LYS A 102 1.71 12.59 -1.44
CA LYS A 102 2.78 12.83 -2.41
C LYS A 102 4.18 12.70 -1.81
N GLU A 103 4.35 13.05 -0.53
CA GLU A 103 5.64 12.97 0.17
C GLU A 103 6.10 11.51 0.30
N GLY A 104 5.18 10.56 0.49
CA GLY A 104 5.48 9.14 0.54
C GLY A 104 5.96 8.53 -0.79
N GLY A 105 5.71 9.17 -1.94
CA GLY A 105 6.18 8.72 -3.26
C GLY A 105 5.51 7.45 -3.81
N LEU A 106 4.60 6.82 -3.06
CA LEU A 106 3.98 5.54 -3.44
C LEU A 106 3.15 5.63 -4.74
N LEU A 107 2.63 6.81 -5.06
CA LEU A 107 1.87 7.06 -6.29
C LEU A 107 2.73 7.01 -7.57
N ASP A 108 4.06 7.09 -7.44
CA ASP A 108 4.96 7.02 -8.60
C ASP A 108 5.18 5.59 -9.12
N ALA A 109 4.79 4.60 -8.31
CA ALA A 109 4.81 3.19 -8.67
C ALA A 109 4.00 2.91 -9.95
N SER A 110 4.37 1.85 -10.65
CA SER A 110 3.72 1.42 -11.89
C SER A 110 2.25 1.07 -11.68
N ALA A 111 1.97 0.38 -10.58
CA ALA A 111 0.62 0.00 -10.19
C ALA A 111 0.51 -0.14 -8.67
N ILE A 112 -0.68 0.17 -8.15
CA ILE A 112 -1.05 -0.09 -6.77
C ILE A 112 -2.22 -1.09 -6.79
N LEU A 113 -2.01 -2.24 -6.16
CA LEU A 113 -3.02 -3.26 -5.95
C LEU A 113 -3.55 -3.11 -4.52
N ALA A 114 -4.77 -2.58 -4.40
CA ALA A 114 -5.46 -2.54 -3.12
C ALA A 114 -5.93 -3.94 -2.74
N THR A 115 -5.40 -4.49 -1.65
CA THR A 115 -5.70 -5.84 -1.17
C THR A 115 -6.43 -5.81 0.16
N PHE A 116 -7.19 -6.88 0.42
CA PHE A 116 -8.02 -7.05 1.63
C PHE A 116 -7.82 -8.44 2.26
N GLY A 117 -6.55 -8.81 2.50
CA GLY A 117 -6.20 -10.11 3.10
C GLY A 117 -6.15 -11.25 2.09
N VAL A 118 -5.29 -11.14 1.08
CA VAL A 118 -5.16 -12.11 -0.01
C VAL A 118 -3.80 -12.82 0.00
N SER A 119 -3.78 -14.04 -0.54
CA SER A 119 -2.55 -14.85 -0.69
C SER A 119 -1.68 -14.39 -1.86
N ASP A 120 -0.39 -14.75 -1.87
CA ASP A 120 0.53 -14.43 -2.98
C ASP A 120 0.10 -15.07 -4.29
N ALA A 121 -0.45 -16.29 -4.21
CA ALA A 121 -1.13 -16.97 -5.31
C ALA A 121 -2.14 -16.06 -6.00
N SER A 122 -2.99 -15.41 -5.22
CA SER A 122 -4.05 -14.54 -5.72
C SER A 122 -3.51 -13.26 -6.35
N ILE A 123 -2.51 -12.63 -5.74
CA ILE A 123 -1.87 -11.42 -6.29
C ILE A 123 -1.25 -11.74 -7.65
N MET A 124 -0.46 -12.80 -7.73
CA MET A 124 0.19 -13.19 -8.97
C MET A 124 -0.81 -13.62 -10.05
N ASP A 125 -1.89 -14.32 -9.70
CA ASP A 125 -2.93 -14.68 -10.66
C ASP A 125 -3.56 -13.42 -11.30
N VAL A 126 -3.71 -12.33 -10.56
CA VAL A 126 -4.16 -11.05 -11.12
C VAL A 126 -3.04 -10.41 -11.94
N LEU A 127 -1.84 -10.21 -11.38
CA LEU A 127 -0.74 -9.52 -12.09
C LEU A 127 -0.30 -10.20 -13.39
N THR A 128 -0.42 -11.53 -13.46
CA THR A 128 -0.10 -12.31 -14.65
C THR A 128 -1.24 -12.35 -15.68
N GLY A 129 -2.37 -11.70 -15.40
CA GLY A 129 -3.53 -11.61 -16.28
C GLY A 129 -4.39 -12.87 -16.33
N LYS A 130 -4.14 -13.87 -15.46
CA LYS A 130 -5.01 -15.05 -15.36
C LYS A 130 -6.42 -14.65 -14.91
N HIS A 131 -6.54 -13.62 -14.09
CA HIS A 131 -7.81 -12.97 -13.76
C HIS A 131 -7.75 -11.47 -14.03
N ASN A 132 -8.81 -10.94 -14.65
CA ASN A 132 -8.97 -9.50 -14.84
C ASN A 132 -9.43 -8.86 -13.50
N PRO A 133 -8.72 -7.85 -12.95
CA PRO A 133 -9.16 -7.19 -11.74
C PRO A 133 -10.52 -6.51 -11.94
N SER A 134 -11.49 -6.88 -11.10
CA SER A 134 -12.86 -6.34 -11.12
C SER A 134 -13.27 -5.69 -9.80
N GLY A 135 -12.42 -5.76 -8.77
CA GLY A 135 -12.69 -5.20 -7.44
C GLY A 135 -12.80 -3.67 -7.48
N LYS A 136 -13.67 -3.14 -6.62
CA LYS A 136 -13.89 -1.70 -6.45
C LYS A 136 -13.61 -1.31 -5.00
N LEU A 137 -13.05 -0.12 -4.78
CA LEU A 137 -12.75 0.38 -3.45
C LEU A 137 -14.04 0.53 -2.62
N PRO A 138 -14.09 -0.04 -1.39
CA PRO A 138 -15.27 0.02 -0.53
C PRO A 138 -15.36 1.34 0.27
N PHE A 139 -14.41 2.25 0.09
CA PHE A 139 -14.38 3.59 0.67
C PHE A 139 -13.71 4.57 -0.32
N ALA A 140 -13.92 5.87 -0.13
CA ALA A 140 -13.12 6.89 -0.80
C ALA A 140 -11.76 7.03 -0.11
N LEU A 141 -10.74 7.41 -0.88
CA LEU A 141 -9.41 7.78 -0.36
C LEU A 141 -9.23 9.29 -0.46
N ALA A 142 -8.85 9.91 0.64
CA ALA A 142 -8.47 11.32 0.66
C ALA A 142 -7.13 11.55 -0.05
N ASN A 143 -6.94 12.74 -0.60
CA ASN A 143 -5.68 13.15 -1.20
C ASN A 143 -4.63 13.62 -0.17
N SER A 144 -5.05 13.89 1.07
CA SER A 144 -4.22 14.45 2.13
C SER A 144 -4.82 14.13 3.50
N SER A 145 -3.99 14.21 4.55
CA SER A 145 -4.47 14.09 5.93
C SER A 145 -5.38 15.27 6.31
N GLU A 146 -5.12 16.46 5.77
CA GLU A 146 -5.93 17.65 6.02
C GLU A 146 -7.37 17.51 5.51
N ALA A 147 -7.56 16.86 4.36
CA ALA A 147 -8.87 16.53 3.80
C ALA A 147 -9.72 15.66 4.74
N ILE A 148 -9.10 14.77 5.51
CA ILE A 148 -9.80 13.95 6.52
C ILE A 148 -10.25 14.81 7.68
N THR A 149 -9.37 15.66 8.21
CA THR A 149 -9.69 16.52 9.35
C THR A 149 -10.75 17.56 9.01
N LYS A 150 -10.79 18.04 7.77
CA LYS A 150 -11.78 19.00 7.28
C LYS A 150 -13.06 18.38 6.73
N GLN A 151 -13.14 17.05 6.64
CA GLN A 151 -14.30 16.37 6.07
C GLN A 151 -15.56 16.75 6.85
N ALA A 152 -16.62 17.12 6.12
CA ALA A 152 -17.94 17.31 6.72
C ALA A 152 -18.45 15.97 7.27
N SER A 153 -18.83 15.95 8.55
CA SER A 153 -19.23 14.73 9.25
C SER A 153 -20.59 14.17 8.79
N ASP A 154 -21.40 15.00 8.16
CA ASP A 154 -22.72 14.67 7.59
C ASP A 154 -22.66 14.35 6.08
N ALA A 155 -21.52 14.55 5.43
CA ALA A 155 -21.34 14.27 4.01
C ALA A 155 -20.77 12.85 3.78
N PRO A 156 -21.22 12.16 2.71
CA PRO A 156 -20.62 10.89 2.31
C PRO A 156 -19.25 11.12 1.64
N GLY A 157 -18.17 10.75 2.32
CA GLY A 157 -16.81 10.82 1.77
C GLY A 157 -16.24 12.25 1.71
N TYR A 158 -15.26 12.45 0.83
CA TYR A 158 -14.54 13.71 0.69
C TYR A 158 -15.10 14.57 -0.46
N ALA A 159 -14.85 15.88 -0.41
CA ALA A 159 -15.16 16.77 -1.54
C ALA A 159 -14.33 16.38 -2.78
N GLU A 160 -14.77 16.78 -3.97
CA GLU A 160 -14.11 16.41 -5.24
C GLU A 160 -12.62 16.80 -5.26
N GLY A 161 -12.28 18.02 -4.80
CA GLY A 161 -10.89 18.50 -4.71
C GLY A 161 -10.05 17.83 -3.64
N ASP A 162 -10.67 17.12 -2.71
CA ASP A 162 -10.05 16.45 -1.56
C ASP A 162 -10.01 14.92 -1.73
N THR A 163 -10.57 14.39 -2.83
CA THR A 163 -10.67 12.96 -3.12
C THR A 163 -9.53 12.53 -4.05
N LEU A 164 -8.71 11.57 -3.60
CA LEU A 164 -7.72 10.92 -4.46
C LEU A 164 -8.35 9.83 -5.33
N PHE A 165 -9.09 8.92 -4.69
CA PHE A 165 -9.85 7.88 -5.37
C PHE A 165 -11.27 7.84 -4.80
N PRO A 166 -12.31 8.00 -5.62
CA PRO A 166 -13.68 7.99 -5.12
C PRO A 166 -14.11 6.59 -4.67
N PHE A 167 -15.19 6.52 -3.88
CA PHE A 167 -15.87 5.26 -3.59
C PHE A 167 -16.23 4.54 -4.89
N GLY A 168 -16.03 3.23 -4.94
CA GLY A 168 -16.29 2.45 -6.14
C GLY A 168 -15.21 2.57 -7.23
N HIS A 169 -14.11 3.30 -6.99
CA HIS A 169 -12.99 3.35 -7.92
C HIS A 169 -12.31 1.98 -8.05
N GLY A 170 -11.86 1.63 -9.26
CA GLY A 170 -11.10 0.42 -9.53
C GLY A 170 -10.90 0.24 -11.02
N LEU A 171 -9.68 -0.13 -11.40
CA LEU A 171 -9.31 -0.36 -12.80
C LEU A 171 -9.47 -1.84 -13.17
N SER A 172 -9.56 -2.09 -14.48
CA SER A 172 -9.59 -3.42 -15.07
C SER A 172 -8.61 -3.46 -16.23
N TYR A 173 -8.05 -4.63 -16.52
CA TYR A 173 -7.29 -4.82 -17.74
C TYR A 173 -8.23 -4.68 -18.95
N ARG A 174 -7.73 -4.03 -20.00
CA ARG A 174 -8.44 -4.00 -21.27
C ARG A 174 -8.57 -5.44 -21.77
N SER A 175 -9.76 -5.82 -22.20
CA SER A 175 -9.94 -7.06 -22.96
C SER A 175 -9.00 -6.98 -24.16
N GLN A 176 -8.08 -7.93 -24.29
CA GLN A 176 -7.38 -8.09 -25.56
C GLN A 176 -8.42 -8.63 -26.55
N ASN A 177 -8.94 -7.74 -27.39
CA ASN A 177 -9.66 -8.12 -28.61
C ASN A 177 -8.64 -8.52 -29.68
#